data_AF-A0A0H5R7F8-F1
#
_entry.id   AF-A0A0H5R7F8-F1
#
_cell.length_a   1.000
_cell.length_b   1.000
_cell.length_c   1.000
_cell.angle_alpha   90.00
_cell.angle_beta   90.00
_cell.angle_gamma   90.00
#
_symmetry.space_group_name_H-M   'P 1'
#
loop_
_entity.id
_entity.type
_entity.pdbx_description
1 polymer ?
#
loop_
_entity_poly.entity_id
_entity_poly.type
_entity_poly.pdbx_seq_one_letter_code
_entity_poly.pdbx_strand_id
1 'polypeptide(L)'
;TQNPFRFLRRCCRVEIAAGVKTIHRMSLAILHRLAPRTLASWTSASGRIWDMPNDLLPQKVNNTWRSPRLSKRNAARVRKETLLAGLEWPFEQFTNPPAKLNGSNNSEPKGRRRHFLGEKRKLMIIEAMKEMPKRFAEYKKSLKAGRPDLSTTKGRLEDAGLR
;
A
#
# COMPACT_ATOMS: atom_id res chain seq x y z
N THR A 1 8.58 -54.23 25.86
CA THR A 1 7.41 -54.91 26.42
C THR A 1 6.28 -53.90 26.56
N GLN A 2 5.25 -54.10 25.73
CA GLN A 2 3.83 -53.80 25.96
C GLN A 2 3.38 -52.38 26.41
N ASN A 3 2.82 -51.66 25.42
CA ASN A 3 1.53 -50.94 25.49
C ASN A 3 0.40 -51.92 25.93
N PRO A 4 -0.88 -51.52 26.21
CA PRO A 4 -1.49 -50.19 26.40
C PRO A 4 -2.68 -50.20 27.43
N PHE A 5 -3.49 -49.13 27.48
CA PHE A 5 -4.92 -49.04 27.90
C PHE A 5 -5.42 -49.86 29.13
N ARG A 6 -6.14 -49.20 30.08
CA ARG A 6 -7.55 -49.51 30.43
C ARG A 6 -8.04 -48.85 31.75
N PHE A 7 -9.21 -48.21 31.64
CA PHE A 7 -10.40 -48.31 32.50
C PHE A 7 -10.34 -47.93 33.99
N LEU A 8 -11.19 -46.94 34.33
CA LEU A 8 -12.17 -46.99 35.43
C LEU A 8 -13.29 -45.98 35.04
N ARG A 9 -14.34 -46.37 34.30
CA ARG A 9 -15.62 -46.88 34.80
C ARG A 9 -16.00 -46.29 36.17
N ARG A 10 -16.82 -45.24 36.16
CA ARG A 10 -17.93 -45.11 37.11
C ARG A 10 -19.25 -45.04 36.33
N CYS A 11 -20.04 -46.07 36.56
CA CYS A 11 -21.41 -46.24 36.11
C CYS A 11 -22.28 -45.14 36.71
N CYS A 12 -23.10 -44.49 35.90
CA CYS A 12 -24.39 -43.97 36.31
C CYS A 12 -25.38 -44.17 35.17
N ARG A 13 -26.13 -45.27 35.31
CA ARG A 13 -27.59 -45.33 35.18
C ARG A 13 -28.20 -44.71 33.91
N VAL A 14 -28.52 -45.60 32.99
CA VAL A 14 -29.52 -45.39 31.94
C VAL A 14 -30.89 -45.38 32.61
N GLU A 15 -31.55 -44.23 32.63
CA GLU A 15 -33.01 -44.15 32.73
C GLU A 15 -33.53 -43.60 31.40
N ILE A 16 -34.12 -44.51 30.61
CA ILE A 16 -34.87 -44.19 29.41
C ILE A 16 -36.20 -43.62 29.90
N ALA A 17 -36.34 -42.30 29.87
CA ALA A 17 -37.63 -41.64 29.97
C ALA A 17 -37.94 -41.04 28.59
N ALA A 18 -38.94 -41.64 27.94
CA ALA A 18 -39.56 -41.14 26.74
C ALA A 18 -40.00 -39.68 26.93
N GLY A 19 -39.57 -38.81 26.03
CA GLY A 19 -39.85 -37.38 26.12
C GLY A 19 -39.59 -36.70 24.79
N VAL A 20 -40.54 -36.87 23.87
CA VAL A 20 -40.68 -36.06 22.66
C VAL A 20 -40.55 -34.59 23.03
N LYS A 21 -39.47 -33.93 22.58
CA LYS A 21 -39.38 -32.50 22.23
C LYS A 21 -37.95 -32.15 21.85
N THR A 22 -37.84 -31.22 20.89
CA THR A 22 -36.61 -30.52 20.46
C THR A 22 -35.68 -31.22 19.47
N ILE A 23 -36.23 -31.64 18.32
CA ILE A 23 -35.47 -31.67 17.04
C ILE A 23 -36.01 -30.54 16.15
N HIS A 24 -35.75 -29.29 16.51
CA HIS A 24 -35.97 -28.14 15.61
C HIS A 24 -35.05 -27.00 15.99
N ARG A 25 -33.74 -27.13 15.72
CA ARG A 25 -32.85 -25.96 15.60
C ARG A 25 -31.50 -26.17 14.90
N MET A 26 -31.29 -27.28 14.18
CA MET A 26 -30.03 -27.50 13.45
C MET A 26 -30.19 -27.79 11.95
N SER A 27 -31.37 -27.61 11.35
CA SER A 27 -31.59 -27.95 9.94
C SER A 27 -31.70 -26.77 8.97
N LEU A 28 -31.60 -25.50 9.39
CA LEU A 28 -31.62 -24.37 8.45
C LEU A 28 -30.21 -23.94 7.97
N ALA A 29 -29.15 -24.25 8.71
CA ALA A 29 -27.78 -23.91 8.28
C ALA A 29 -27.26 -24.84 7.15
N ILE A 30 -27.80 -26.05 7.04
CA ILE A 30 -27.35 -27.06 6.06
C ILE A 30 -28.20 -27.04 4.79
N LEU A 31 -29.47 -26.62 4.85
CA LEU A 31 -30.34 -26.56 3.67
C LEU A 31 -30.10 -25.36 2.75
N HIS A 32 -29.42 -24.30 3.20
CA HIS A 32 -28.91 -23.26 2.29
C HIS A 32 -27.72 -23.70 1.42
N ARG A 33 -27.24 -24.94 1.58
CA ARG A 33 -26.09 -25.49 0.85
C ARG A 33 -26.44 -26.10 -0.52
N LEU A 34 -27.73 -26.26 -0.84
CA LEU A 34 -28.18 -26.97 -2.05
C LEU A 34 -29.17 -26.17 -2.92
N ALA A 35 -29.37 -24.87 -2.66
CA ALA A 35 -30.00 -24.03 -3.67
C ALA A 35 -28.98 -23.81 -4.80
N PRO A 36 -29.32 -24.08 -6.08
CA PRO A 36 -28.46 -23.68 -7.18
C PRO A 36 -28.30 -22.17 -7.06
N ARG A 37 -27.08 -21.72 -6.72
CA ARG A 37 -26.71 -20.32 -6.76
C ARG A 37 -26.77 -19.93 -8.23
N THR A 38 -27.95 -19.53 -8.68
CA THR A 38 -28.11 -18.92 -10.00
C THR A 38 -27.24 -17.67 -9.99
N LEU A 39 -26.53 -17.44 -11.09
CA LEU A 39 -25.50 -16.39 -11.23
C LEU A 39 -26.00 -14.96 -10.94
N ALA A 40 -27.31 -14.77 -10.76
CA ALA A 40 -27.96 -13.47 -10.70
C ALA A 40 -28.03 -12.85 -9.29
N SER A 41 -28.05 -13.64 -8.21
CA SER A 41 -28.21 -13.09 -6.86
C SER A 41 -27.33 -13.79 -5.82
N TRP A 42 -26.47 -13.00 -5.16
CA TRP A 42 -25.54 -13.50 -4.15
C TRP A 42 -26.09 -13.23 -2.76
N THR A 43 -26.30 -14.30 -1.98
CA THR A 43 -26.76 -14.15 -0.59
C THR A 43 -25.56 -14.18 0.35
N SER A 44 -25.32 -13.10 1.10
CA SER A 44 -24.28 -13.09 2.14
C SER A 44 -24.69 -13.92 3.35
N ALA A 45 -23.72 -14.29 4.21
CA ALA A 45 -24.00 -14.99 5.48
C ALA A 45 -25.01 -14.26 6.40
N SER A 46 -25.19 -12.95 6.23
CA SER A 46 -26.19 -12.13 6.92
C SER A 46 -27.60 -12.18 6.30
N GLY A 47 -27.84 -13.01 5.28
CA GLY A 47 -29.12 -13.11 4.57
C GLY A 47 -29.43 -11.97 3.61
N ARG A 48 -28.47 -11.06 3.33
CA ARG A 48 -28.68 -9.99 2.33
C ARG A 48 -28.46 -10.54 0.94
N ILE A 49 -29.39 -10.21 0.05
CA ILE A 49 -29.34 -10.53 -1.37
C ILE A 49 -28.68 -9.37 -2.10
N TRP A 50 -27.64 -9.67 -2.87
CA TRP A 50 -26.90 -8.71 -3.69
C TRP A 50 -27.10 -9.01 -5.17
N ASP A 51 -27.36 -7.97 -5.95
CA ASP A 51 -27.54 -8.04 -7.39
C ASP A 51 -26.19 -7.79 -8.07
N MET A 52 -25.46 -8.88 -8.31
CA MET A 52 -24.19 -8.85 -9.04
C MET A 52 -24.49 -8.86 -10.56
N PRO A 53 -23.80 -8.06 -11.40
CA PRO A 53 -22.61 -7.25 -11.12
C PRO A 53 -22.88 -5.81 -10.65
N ASN A 54 -24.14 -5.34 -10.72
CA ASN A 54 -24.49 -3.93 -10.54
C ASN A 54 -24.08 -3.36 -9.18
N ASP A 55 -24.12 -4.18 -8.13
CA ASP A 55 -23.75 -3.78 -6.77
C ASP A 55 -22.23 -3.62 -6.55
N LEU A 56 -21.38 -4.14 -7.46
CA LEU A 56 -19.91 -4.01 -7.40
C LEU A 56 -19.40 -2.74 -8.06
N LEU A 57 -20.14 -2.21 -9.03
CA LEU A 57 -19.71 -1.10 -9.86
C LEU A 57 -20.29 0.23 -9.34
N PRO A 58 -19.53 1.33 -9.43
CA PRO A 58 -20.10 2.66 -9.17
C PRO A 58 -21.15 2.98 -10.23
N GLN A 59 -22.23 3.65 -9.81
CA GLN A 59 -23.34 4.02 -10.70
C GLN A 59 -23.43 5.53 -10.83
N LYS A 60 -23.70 6.01 -12.04
CA LYS A 60 -23.94 7.43 -12.29
C LYS A 60 -25.44 7.73 -12.11
N VAL A 61 -25.78 8.54 -11.10
CA VAL A 61 -27.15 8.94 -10.78
C VAL A 61 -27.20 10.46 -10.71
N ASN A 62 -28.07 11.11 -11.48
CA ASN A 62 -28.24 12.56 -11.52
C ASN A 62 -26.89 13.29 -11.74
N ASN A 63 -26.13 12.87 -12.76
CA ASN A 63 -24.80 13.36 -13.09
C ASN A 63 -23.71 13.20 -12.02
N THR A 64 -24.01 12.56 -10.88
CA THR A 64 -23.05 12.30 -9.81
C THR A 64 -22.73 10.81 -9.75
N TRP A 65 -21.45 10.47 -9.60
CA TRP A 65 -21.04 9.10 -9.37
C TRP A 65 -21.32 8.71 -7.92
N ARG A 66 -22.15 7.69 -7.73
CA ARG A 66 -22.38 7.07 -6.43
C ARG A 66 -21.40 5.91 -6.22
N SER A 67 -21.00 5.73 -4.96
CA SER A 67 -20.23 4.56 -4.56
C SER A 67 -21.00 3.27 -4.84
N PRO A 68 -20.31 2.15 -5.10
CA PRO A 68 -20.96 0.85 -5.25
C PRO A 68 -21.72 0.48 -3.97
N ARG A 69 -22.83 -0.22 -4.14
CA ARG A 69 -23.66 -0.68 -3.01
C ARG A 69 -22.88 -1.64 -2.11
N LEU A 70 -21.99 -2.46 -2.70
CA LEU A 70 -21.07 -3.32 -1.99
C LEU A 70 -19.69 -2.65 -1.87
N SER A 71 -19.21 -2.49 -0.63
CA SER A 71 -17.86 -1.96 -0.39
C SER A 71 -16.80 -2.93 -0.93
N LYS A 72 -15.63 -2.40 -1.34
CA LYS A 72 -14.50 -3.22 -1.83
C LYS A 72 -14.10 -4.32 -0.86
N ARG A 73 -14.13 -4.04 0.45
CA ARG A 73 -13.84 -5.03 1.51
C ARG A 73 -14.86 -6.16 1.53
N ASN A 74 -16.14 -5.83 1.44
CA ASN A 74 -17.21 -6.83 1.42
C ASN A 74 -17.20 -7.63 0.12
N ALA A 75 -16.93 -7.00 -1.02
CA ALA A 75 -16.74 -7.68 -2.30
C ALA A 75 -15.61 -8.72 -2.22
N ALA A 76 -14.45 -8.35 -1.65
CA ALA A 76 -13.34 -9.28 -1.44
C ALA A 76 -13.70 -10.44 -0.50
N ARG A 77 -14.52 -10.18 0.53
CA ARG A 77 -15.01 -11.24 1.43
C ARG A 77 -15.93 -12.21 0.68
N VAL A 78 -16.92 -11.71 -0.05
CA VAL A 78 -17.83 -12.54 -0.85
C VAL A 78 -17.01 -13.37 -1.84
N ARG A 79 -16.12 -12.75 -2.61
CA ARG A 79 -15.18 -13.43 -3.51
C ARG A 79 -14.39 -14.55 -2.80
N LYS A 80 -13.88 -14.31 -1.59
CA LYS A 80 -13.16 -15.35 -0.84
C LYS A 80 -14.09 -16.52 -0.50
N GLU A 81 -15.33 -16.25 -0.07
CA GLU A 81 -16.33 -17.28 0.22
C GLU A 81 -16.74 -18.05 -1.05
N THR A 82 -16.81 -17.40 -2.21
CA THR A 82 -17.16 -18.07 -3.49
C THR A 82 -16.06 -19.03 -3.92
N LEU A 83 -14.82 -18.59 -3.87
CA LEU A 83 -13.64 -19.39 -4.25
C LEU A 83 -13.45 -20.57 -3.29
N LEU A 84 -13.67 -20.36 -1.98
CA LEU A 84 -13.62 -21.44 -1.00
C LEU A 84 -14.72 -22.48 -1.18
N ALA A 85 -15.87 -22.09 -1.76
CA ALA A 85 -16.93 -23.02 -2.13
C ALA A 85 -16.64 -23.78 -3.44
N GLY A 86 -15.49 -23.54 -4.08
CA GLY A 86 -15.12 -24.13 -5.37
C GLY A 86 -15.86 -23.52 -6.56
N LEU A 87 -16.54 -22.38 -6.37
CA LEU A 87 -17.23 -21.66 -7.44
C LEU A 87 -16.30 -20.63 -8.08
N GLU A 88 -16.42 -20.47 -9.38
CA GLU A 88 -15.71 -19.43 -10.13
C GLU A 88 -16.29 -18.04 -9.80
N TRP A 89 -15.43 -17.02 -9.75
CA TRP A 89 -15.84 -15.63 -9.57
C TRP A 89 -15.83 -14.90 -10.93
N PRO A 90 -16.98 -14.71 -11.59
CA PRO A 90 -17.03 -14.24 -12.99
C PRO A 90 -16.86 -12.73 -13.14
N PHE A 91 -16.83 -11.97 -12.04
CA PHE A 91 -16.82 -10.50 -12.06
C PHE A 91 -15.41 -9.90 -12.05
N GLU A 92 -14.38 -10.72 -12.20
CA GLU A 92 -13.02 -10.24 -12.38
C GLU A 92 -12.72 -9.95 -13.83
N GLN A 93 -12.32 -8.72 -14.10
CA GLN A 93 -11.66 -8.40 -15.37
C GLN A 93 -10.24 -8.94 -15.28
N PHE A 94 -9.96 -10.05 -15.96
CA PHE A 94 -8.59 -10.52 -16.15
C PHE A 94 -7.84 -9.48 -16.99
N THR A 95 -7.17 -8.52 -16.34
CA THR A 95 -6.21 -7.65 -17.04
C THR A 95 -4.92 -8.47 -17.19
N ASN A 96 -4.59 -8.87 -18.42
CA ASN A 96 -3.35 -9.55 -18.74
C ASN A 96 -2.50 -8.62 -19.64
N PRO A 97 -1.28 -8.19 -19.23
CA PRO A 97 -0.60 -8.49 -17.96
C PRO A 97 -1.31 -7.89 -16.73
N PRO A 98 -1.17 -8.49 -15.53
CA PRO A 98 -1.70 -7.93 -14.28
C PRO A 98 -1.23 -6.48 -14.14
N ALA A 99 -2.14 -5.56 -13.80
CA ALA A 99 -1.90 -4.11 -13.77
C ALA A 99 -0.62 -3.66 -13.01
N LYS A 100 -0.08 -4.52 -12.14
CA LYS A 100 1.19 -4.31 -11.41
C LYS A 100 2.44 -4.39 -12.29
N LEU A 101 2.39 -5.00 -13.47
CA LEU A 101 3.54 -5.11 -14.38
C LEU A 101 3.77 -3.82 -15.20
N ASN A 102 2.77 -2.95 -15.31
CA ASN A 102 2.81 -1.85 -16.29
C ASN A 102 3.30 -0.51 -15.73
N GLY A 103 3.42 -0.36 -14.40
CA GLY A 103 3.45 0.99 -13.79
C GLY A 103 4.73 1.44 -13.08
N SER A 104 5.40 0.56 -12.32
CA SER A 104 6.50 1.01 -11.43
C SER A 104 7.79 0.23 -11.55
N ASN A 105 7.71 -1.05 -11.92
CA ASN A 105 8.90 -1.92 -11.94
C ASN A 105 9.73 -1.73 -13.22
N ASN A 106 9.12 -1.18 -14.28
CA ASN A 106 9.78 -0.90 -15.55
C ASN A 106 10.27 0.54 -15.66
N SER A 107 9.91 1.41 -14.71
CA SER A 107 10.40 2.78 -14.69
C SER A 107 11.75 2.82 -13.99
N GLU A 108 12.72 3.44 -14.64
CA GLU A 108 14.02 3.70 -14.02
C GLU A 108 13.82 4.53 -12.73
N PRO A 109 14.43 4.13 -11.61
CA PRO A 109 14.27 4.86 -10.36
C PRO A 109 14.84 6.27 -10.52
N LYS A 110 14.07 7.28 -10.10
CA LYS A 110 14.44 8.70 -10.16
C LYS A 110 15.81 9.04 -9.54
N GLY A 111 16.38 8.24 -8.65
CA GLY A 111 17.64 8.57 -7.97
C GLY A 111 17.55 9.77 -7.00
N ARG A 112 18.57 9.95 -6.16
CA ARG A 112 18.65 11.07 -5.19
C ARG A 112 19.28 12.32 -5.83
N ARG A 113 18.87 13.52 -5.40
CA ARG A 113 19.39 14.82 -5.88
C ARG A 113 20.93 14.91 -5.97
N ARG A 114 21.65 14.30 -5.02
CA ARG A 114 23.12 14.30 -4.99
C ARG A 114 23.77 13.56 -6.16
N HIS A 115 23.10 12.56 -6.73
CA HIS A 115 23.64 11.81 -7.88
C HIS A 115 23.63 12.68 -9.13
N PHE A 116 22.52 13.38 -9.39
CA PHE A 116 22.40 14.37 -10.47
C PHE A 116 23.41 15.52 -10.35
N LEU A 117 23.62 16.03 -9.14
CA LEU A 117 24.51 17.17 -8.91
C LEU A 117 25.99 16.79 -8.79
N GLY A 118 26.31 15.50 -8.71
CA GLY A 118 27.67 15.03 -8.49
C GLY A 118 28.63 15.48 -9.59
N GLU A 119 28.21 15.38 -10.84
CA GLU A 119 29.02 15.76 -12.01
C GLU A 119 29.22 17.27 -12.07
N LYS A 120 28.15 18.05 -11.88
CA LYS A 120 28.24 19.51 -11.82
C LYS A 120 29.21 19.98 -10.71
N ARG A 121 29.16 19.35 -9.53
CA ARG A 121 30.09 19.65 -8.44
C ARG A 121 31.54 19.35 -8.82
N LYS A 122 31.82 18.25 -9.52
CA LYS A 122 33.17 17.92 -10.00
C LYS A 122 33.70 19.00 -10.96
N LEU A 123 32.87 19.47 -11.89
CA LEU A 123 33.25 20.54 -12.83
C LEU A 123 33.58 21.86 -12.10
N MET A 124 32.73 22.26 -11.15
CA MET A 124 32.98 23.46 -10.33
C MET A 124 34.30 23.38 -9.55
N ILE A 125 34.66 22.19 -9.04
CA ILE A 125 35.94 21.98 -8.35
C ILE A 125 37.11 22.15 -9.32
N ILE A 126 37.02 21.56 -10.53
CA ILE A 126 38.07 21.66 -11.56
C ILE A 126 38.30 23.13 -11.96
N GLU A 127 37.22 23.88 -12.19
CA GLU A 127 37.30 25.31 -12.50
C GLU A 127 37.93 26.11 -11.36
N ALA A 128 37.51 25.87 -10.12
CA ALA A 128 38.09 26.52 -8.94
C ALA A 128 39.59 26.20 -8.77
N MET A 129 40.02 24.97 -9.07
CA MET A 129 41.44 24.59 -9.03
C MET A 129 42.26 25.31 -10.11
N LYS A 130 41.71 25.55 -11.30
CA LYS A 130 42.38 26.33 -12.36
C LYS A 130 42.58 27.80 -11.94
N GLU A 131 41.62 28.38 -11.23
CA GLU A 131 41.69 29.77 -10.74
C GLU A 131 42.58 29.94 -9.49
N MET A 132 42.89 28.85 -8.80
CA MET A 132 43.59 28.86 -7.52
C MET A 132 44.93 29.64 -7.54
N PRO A 133 45.81 29.51 -8.56
CA PRO A 133 47.07 30.25 -8.59
C PRO A 133 46.87 31.77 -8.65
N LYS A 134 45.85 32.23 -9.39
CA LYS A 134 45.51 33.66 -9.48
C LYS A 134 45.06 34.20 -8.12
N ARG A 135 44.18 33.46 -7.44
CA ARG A 135 43.71 33.82 -6.08
C ARG A 135 44.85 33.86 -5.08
N PHE A 136 45.82 32.93 -5.17
CA PHE A 136 47.02 32.98 -4.34
C PHE A 136 47.88 34.22 -4.60
N ALA A 137 48.06 34.60 -5.87
CA ALA A 137 48.82 35.80 -6.22
C ALA A 137 48.14 37.08 -5.71
N GLU A 138 46.82 37.17 -5.84
CA GLU A 138 46.02 38.28 -5.31
C GLU A 138 46.10 38.36 -3.78
N TYR A 139 45.98 37.22 -3.08
CA TYR A 139 46.12 37.14 -1.62
C TYR A 139 47.52 37.56 -1.14
N LYS A 140 48.58 37.11 -1.82
CA LYS A 140 49.95 37.54 -1.48
C LYS A 140 50.13 39.06 -1.68
N LYS A 141 49.51 39.63 -2.72
CA LYS A 141 49.52 41.09 -2.95
C LYS A 141 48.79 41.84 -1.84
N SER A 142 47.63 41.36 -1.39
CA SER A 142 46.87 42.01 -0.32
C SER A 142 47.59 41.97 1.03
N LEU A 143 48.27 40.86 1.36
CA LEU A 143 49.11 40.79 2.56
C LEU A 143 50.21 41.85 2.56
N LYS A 144 50.84 42.09 1.40
CA LYS A 144 51.89 43.10 1.25
C LYS A 144 51.35 44.53 1.32
N ALA A 145 50.14 44.77 0.80
CA ALA A 145 49.48 46.07 0.84
C ALA A 145 49.06 46.49 2.26
N GLY A 146 48.94 45.52 3.18
CA GLY A 146 48.42 45.75 4.52
C GLY A 146 46.90 45.90 4.51
N ARG A 147 46.30 45.83 5.70
CA ARG A 147 44.87 46.11 5.85
C ARG A 147 44.67 47.63 5.72
N PRO A 148 43.70 48.12 4.91
CA PRO A 148 43.46 49.55 4.83
C PRO A 148 43.09 50.08 6.22
N ASP A 149 43.59 51.25 6.57
CA ASP A 149 43.27 51.87 7.86
C ASP A 149 41.83 52.39 7.86
N LEU A 150 40.94 51.66 8.53
CA LEU A 150 39.52 51.97 8.66
C LEU A 150 39.25 53.25 9.47
N SER A 151 40.27 53.84 10.10
CA SER A 151 40.15 55.15 10.76
C SER A 151 39.94 56.27 9.74
N THR A 152 40.46 56.12 8.52
CA THR A 152 40.32 57.11 7.43
C THR A 152 39.16 56.78 6.50
N THR A 153 38.50 57.83 5.99
CA THR A 153 37.42 57.70 4.98
C THR A 153 37.90 56.97 3.73
N LYS A 154 39.15 57.22 3.31
CA LYS A 154 39.80 56.53 2.20
C LYS A 154 39.95 55.03 2.46
N GLY A 155 40.42 54.62 3.63
CA GLY A 155 40.54 53.19 3.97
C GLY A 155 39.19 52.47 4.06
N ARG A 156 38.13 53.15 4.50
CA ARG A 156 36.76 52.59 4.50
C ARG A 156 36.20 52.40 3.09
N LEU A 157 36.49 53.32 2.17
CA LEU A 157 36.08 53.21 0.76
C LEU A 157 36.83 52.05 0.06
N GLU A 158 38.13 51.92 0.31
CA GLU A 158 38.96 50.83 -0.23
C GLU A 158 38.51 49.44 0.27
N ASP A 159 38.11 49.30 1.53
CA ASP A 159 37.57 48.04 2.09
C ASP A 159 36.19 47.67 1.51
N ALA A 160 35.37 48.67 1.19
CA ALA A 160 34.09 48.49 0.49
C ALA A 160 34.27 48.14 -1.00
N GLY A 161 35.50 48.06 -1.51
CA GLY A 161 35.81 47.78 -2.92
C GLY A 161 35.52 48.95 -3.86
N LEU A 162 35.27 50.14 -3.31
CA LEU A 162 35.06 51.39 -4.05
C LEU A 162 36.42 52.08 -4.16
N ARG A 163 37.06 51.96 -5.34
CA ARG A 163 38.28 52.69 -5.68
C ARG A 163 37.97 54.02 -6.34
#